data_AF-A0A139MWX6-F1
#
_entry.id   AF-A0A139MWX6-F1
#
_cell.length_a   1.000
_cell.length_b   1.000
_cell.length_c   1.000
_cell.angle_alpha   90.00
_cell.angle_beta   90.00
_cell.angle_gamma   90.00
#
_symmetry.space_group_name_H-M   'P 1'
#
loop_
_entity.id
_entity.type
_entity.pdbx_description
1 polymer ?
#
loop_
_entity_poly.entity_id
_entity_poly.type
_entity_poly.pdbx_seq_one_letter_code
_entity_poly.pdbx_strand_id
1 'polypeptide(L)'
;MDCLVGWKEGGSMIWLMLTACGGGALVRYFLSKVNSRAVLPVGTLMANLLGDFLIGYFYNHVQDKQLYTILVTGFCGGLTTLSTFNSELVDFFLIKRNSSII
;
A
#
# COMPACT_ATOMS: atom_id res chain seq x y z
N MET A 1 -28.02 12.51 -20.51
CA MET A 1 -26.91 12.01 -21.37
C MET A 1 -25.68 11.66 -20.52
N ASP A 2 -25.89 11.44 -19.22
CA ASP A 2 -24.84 11.46 -18.19
C ASP A 2 -24.34 10.05 -17.86
N CYS A 3 -25.12 9.02 -18.20
CA CYS A 3 -24.77 7.61 -17.97
C CYS A 3 -23.69 7.09 -18.92
N LEU A 4 -23.61 7.61 -20.16
CA LEU A 4 -22.60 7.21 -21.14
C LEU A 4 -21.25 7.90 -20.90
N VAL A 5 -21.25 9.09 -20.30
CA VAL A 5 -20.04 9.77 -19.84
C VAL A 5 -19.41 9.00 -18.68
N GLY A 6 -20.22 8.52 -17.73
CA GLY A 6 -19.73 7.68 -16.62
C GLY A 6 -19.03 6.39 -17.06
N TRP A 7 -19.48 5.75 -18.15
CA TRP A 7 -18.83 4.54 -18.71
C TRP A 7 -17.59 4.86 -19.57
N LYS A 8 -17.61 5.97 -20.33
CA LYS A 8 -16.47 6.41 -21.13
C LYS A 8 -15.32 6.95 -20.27
N GLU A 9 -15.63 7.60 -19.14
CA GLU A 9 -14.62 8.01 -18.15
C GLU A 9 -14.15 6.85 -17.26
N GLY A 10 -15.00 5.87 -16.98
CA GLY A 10 -14.65 4.68 -16.18
C GLY A 10 -13.47 3.88 -16.75
N GLY A 11 -13.33 3.82 -18.08
CA GLY A 11 -12.17 3.20 -18.72
C GLY A 11 -10.85 3.92 -18.45
N SER A 12 -10.83 5.26 -18.50
CA SER A 12 -9.65 6.07 -18.19
C SER A 12 -9.28 5.99 -16.71
N MET A 13 -10.27 6.00 -15.83
CA MET A 13 -10.06 5.88 -14.38
C MET A 13 -9.38 4.56 -13.98
N ILE A 14 -9.74 3.45 -14.64
CA ILE A 14 -9.11 2.16 -14.38
C ILE A 14 -7.61 2.19 -14.69
N TRP A 15 -7.21 2.79 -15.81
CA TRP A 15 -5.80 2.90 -16.17
C TRP A 15 -5.02 3.77 -15.17
N LEU A 16 -5.62 4.88 -14.73
CA LEU A 16 -5.03 5.75 -13.71
C LEU A 16 -4.90 5.05 -12.34
N MET A 17 -5.86 4.21 -11.96
CA MET A 17 -5.76 3.42 -10.73
C MET A 17 -4.66 2.36 -10.81
N LEU A 18 -4.53 1.68 -11.96
CA LEU A 18 -3.50 0.67 -12.16
C LEU A 18 -2.10 1.29 -12.10
N THR A 19 -1.90 2.45 -12.72
CA THR A 19 -0.61 3.15 -12.67
C THR A 19 -0.31 3.67 -11.26
N ALA A 20 -1.30 4.23 -10.56
CA ALA A 20 -1.16 4.66 -9.18
C ALA A 20 -0.82 3.48 -8.24
N CYS A 21 -1.53 2.36 -8.36
CA CYS A 21 -1.27 1.14 -7.60
C CYS A 21 0.13 0.59 -7.88
N GLY A 22 0.55 0.54 -9.15
CA GLY A 22 1.92 0.18 -9.53
C GLY A 22 2.97 1.09 -8.89
N GLY A 23 2.72 2.40 -8.86
CA GLY A 23 3.58 3.38 -8.17
C GLY A 23 3.70 3.10 -6.67
N GLY A 24 2.58 2.85 -5.98
CA GLY A 24 2.57 2.49 -4.55
C GLY A 24 3.32 1.18 -4.29
N ALA A 25 3.11 0.17 -5.13
CA ALA A 25 3.80 -1.12 -5.03
C ALA A 25 5.32 -0.99 -5.25
N LEU A 26 5.78 -0.13 -6.16
CA LEU A 26 7.19 0.15 -6.37
C LEU A 26 7.83 0.80 -5.14
N VAL A 27 7.19 1.80 -4.55
CA VAL A 27 7.67 2.45 -3.32
C VAL A 27 7.77 1.43 -2.19
N ARG A 28 6.73 0.59 -2.01
CA ARG A 28 6.75 -0.52 -1.05
C ARG A 28 7.91 -1.48 -1.31
N TYR A 29 8.17 -1.84 -2.56
CA TYR A 29 9.28 -2.72 -2.92
C TYR A 29 10.64 -2.13 -2.53
N PHE A 30 10.86 -0.83 -2.78
CA PHE A 30 12.09 -0.15 -2.35
C PHE A 30 12.23 -0.12 -0.82
N LEU A 31 11.14 0.14 -0.08
CA LEU A 31 11.14 0.07 1.38
C LEU A 31 11.38 -1.35 1.90
N SER A 32 10.82 -2.37 1.23
CA SER A 32 11.03 -3.77 1.57
C SER A 32 12.49 -4.21 1.38
N LYS A 33 13.31 -3.55 0.55
CA LYS A 33 14.76 -3.82 0.53
C LYS A 33 15.48 -3.50 1.85
N VAL A 34 14.91 -2.59 2.66
CA VAL A 34 15.44 -2.29 3.99
C VAL A 34 15.24 -3.48 4.95
N ASN A 35 14.23 -4.32 4.70
CA ASN A 35 13.96 -5.52 5.49
C ASN A 35 15.09 -6.54 5.46
N SER A 36 15.83 -6.65 4.35
CA SER A 36 16.92 -7.62 4.22
C SER A 36 18.07 -7.42 5.21
N ARG A 37 18.11 -6.29 5.92
CA ARG A 37 19.13 -5.97 6.93
C ARG A 37 18.62 -6.03 8.37
N ALA A 38 17.32 -6.22 8.58
CA ALA A 38 16.70 -6.11 9.90
C ALA A 38 16.04 -7.43 10.33
N VAL A 39 16.14 -7.76 11.62
CA VAL A 39 15.48 -8.94 12.21
C VAL A 39 13.96 -8.76 12.26
N LEU A 40 13.50 -7.50 12.32
CA LEU A 40 12.09 -7.13 12.27
C LEU A 40 11.75 -6.55 10.90
N PRO A 41 10.49 -6.72 10.43
CA PRO A 41 10.05 -6.21 9.13
C PRO A 41 9.81 -4.70 9.10
N VAL A 42 10.82 -3.90 9.45
CA VAL A 42 10.71 -2.44 9.60
C VAL A 42 10.38 -1.77 8.25
N GLY A 43 10.90 -2.29 7.14
CA GLY A 43 10.63 -1.73 5.81
C GLY A 43 9.14 -1.80 5.43
N THR A 44 8.53 -2.97 5.63
CA THR A 44 7.11 -3.20 5.37
C THR A 44 6.23 -2.43 6.35
N LEU A 45 6.62 -2.35 7.62
CA LEU A 45 5.92 -1.53 8.63
C LEU A 45 5.91 -0.05 8.25
N MET A 46 7.05 0.49 7.82
CA MET A 46 7.16 1.89 7.39
C MET A 46 6.30 2.17 6.15
N ALA A 47 6.24 1.23 5.20
CA ALA A 47 5.35 1.36 4.04
C ALA A 47 3.87 1.46 4.44
N ASN A 48 3.43 0.61 5.38
CA ASN A 48 2.06 0.63 5.90
C ASN A 48 1.74 1.94 6.63
N LEU A 49 2.60 2.36 7.56
CA LEU A 49 2.39 3.60 8.32
C LEU A 49 2.39 4.84 7.43
N LEU A 50 3.28 4.87 6.43
CA LEU A 50 3.32 5.96 5.46
C LEU A 50 2.03 5.99 4.61
N GLY A 51 1.56 4.83 4.15
CA GLY A 51 0.31 4.72 3.41
C GLY A 51 -0.89 5.18 4.24
N ASP A 52 -1.03 4.72 5.47
CA ASP A 52 -2.15 5.09 6.35
C ASP A 52 -2.11 6.59 6.72
N PHE A 53 -0.91 7.14 6.93
CA PHE A 53 -0.74 8.59 7.11
C PHE A 53 -1.20 9.38 5.88
N LEU A 54 -0.82 8.94 4.68
CA LEU A 54 -1.25 9.58 3.44
C LEU A 54 -2.76 9.51 3.24
N ILE A 55 -3.41 8.40 3.62
CA ILE A 55 -4.88 8.29 3.60
C ILE A 55 -5.51 9.36 4.48
N GLY A 56 -5.04 9.52 5.73
CA GLY A 56 -5.53 10.56 6.64
C GLY A 56 -5.27 11.98 6.13
N TYR A 57 -4.13 12.21 5.48
CA TYR A 57 -3.81 13.49 4.85
C TYR A 57 -4.74 13.82 3.67
N PHE A 58 -4.94 12.85 2.76
CA PHE A 58 -5.80 13.03 1.59
C PHE A 58 -7.27 13.16 1.97
N TYR A 59 -7.71 12.49 3.03
CA TYR A 59 -9.07 12.64 3.54
C TYR A 59 -9.43 14.09 3.87
N ASN A 60 -8.48 14.88 4.38
CA ASN A 60 -8.71 16.29 4.72
C ASN A 60 -8.45 17.25 3.56
N HIS A 61 -7.54 16.94 2.64
CA HIS A 61 -7.07 17.88 1.62
C HIS A 61 -7.63 17.64 0.21
N VAL A 62 -8.20 16.46 -0.08
CA VAL A 62 -8.70 16.12 -1.41
C VAL A 62 -10.23 16.05 -1.38
N GLN A 63 -10.88 17.06 -1.96
CA GLN A 63 -12.35 17.10 -2.07
C GLN A 63 -12.87 16.43 -3.35
N ASP A 64 -12.03 16.30 -4.37
CA ASP A 64 -12.38 15.60 -5.60
C ASP A 64 -12.42 14.09 -5.37
N LYS A 65 -13.61 13.49 -5.52
CA LYS A 65 -13.83 12.05 -5.35
C LYS A 65 -13.03 11.20 -6.33
N GLN A 66 -12.84 11.66 -7.55
CA GLN A 66 -12.07 10.92 -8.56
C GLN A 66 -10.60 10.88 -8.17
N LEU A 67 -10.03 12.05 -7.84
CA LEU A 67 -8.64 12.16 -7.39
C LEU A 67 -8.40 11.38 -6.10
N TYR A 68 -9.33 11.47 -5.15
CA TYR A 68 -9.28 10.71 -3.89
C TYR A 68 -9.23 9.21 -4.15
N THR A 69 -10.08 8.69 -5.04
CA THR A 69 -10.11 7.24 -5.32
C THR A 69 -8.82 6.77 -6.00
N ILE A 70 -8.22 7.57 -6.89
CA ILE A 70 -6.94 7.24 -7.52
C ILE A 70 -5.79 7.24 -6.51
N LEU A 71 -5.72 8.25 -5.63
CA LEU A 71 -4.64 8.38 -4.64
C LEU A 71 -4.77 7.40 -3.48
N VAL A 72 -5.98 7.23 -2.94
CA VAL A 72 -6.22 6.38 -1.77
C VAL A 72 -6.37 4.93 -2.20
N THR A 73 -7.34 4.62 -3.04
CA THR A 73 -7.60 3.23 -3.45
C THR A 73 -6.52 2.71 -4.39
N GLY A 74 -5.99 3.56 -5.28
CA GLY A 74 -4.88 3.19 -6.16
C GLY A 74 -3.53 3.22 -5.44
N PHE A 75 -2.96 4.41 -5.23
CA PHE A 75 -1.59 4.53 -4.72
C PHE A 75 -1.42 4.02 -3.28
N CYS A 76 -2.22 4.49 -2.33
CA CYS A 76 -2.11 4.03 -0.94
C CYS A 76 -2.47 2.55 -0.81
N GLY A 77 -3.45 2.06 -1.57
CA GLY A 77 -3.78 0.64 -1.64
C GLY A 77 -2.66 -0.27 -2.18
N GLY A 78 -1.84 0.22 -3.11
CA GLY A 78 -0.65 -0.49 -3.59
C GLY A 78 0.57 -0.38 -2.65
N LEU A 79 0.64 0.72 -1.89
CA LEU A 79 1.69 1.01 -0.92
C LEU A 79 1.54 0.20 0.38
N THR A 80 0.31 0.00 0.87
CA THR A 80 0.03 -0.77 2.07
C THR A 80 -0.15 -2.26 1.76
N THR A 81 0.18 -3.13 2.72
CA THR A 81 0.01 -4.59 2.61
C THR A 81 -0.17 -5.24 3.99
N LEU A 82 -1.26 -5.99 4.14
CA LEU A 82 -1.50 -6.81 5.34
C LEU A 82 -0.88 -8.20 5.18
N SER A 83 -0.93 -8.79 3.98
CA SER A 83 -0.49 -10.17 3.74
C SER A 83 1.01 -10.34 3.95
N THR A 84 1.84 -9.48 3.34
CA THR A 84 3.30 -9.53 3.49
C THR A 84 3.71 -9.23 4.94
N PHE A 85 3.07 -8.27 5.58
CA PHE A 85 3.37 -7.92 6.97
C PHE A 85 3.07 -9.10 7.93
N ASN A 86 1.94 -9.79 7.74
CA ASN A 86 1.59 -10.96 8.54
C ASN A 86 2.54 -12.14 8.31
N SER A 87 2.93 -12.43 7.06
CA SER A 87 3.88 -13.52 6.79
C SER A 87 5.23 -13.23 7.44
N GLU A 88 5.74 -12.01 7.33
CA GLU A 88 7.02 -11.62 7.95
C GLU A 88 6.97 -11.67 9.49
N LEU A 89 5.83 -11.31 10.09
CA LEU A 89 5.60 -11.45 11.53
C LEU A 89 5.59 -12.90 12.00
N VAL A 90 4.93 -13.79 11.24
CA VAL A 90 4.90 -15.22 11.54
C VAL A 90 6.32 -15.80 11.46
N ASP A 91 7.06 -15.50 10.40
CA ASP A 91 8.45 -15.95 10.24
C ASP A 91 9.32 -15.48 11.41
N PHE A 92 9.23 -14.19 11.77
CA PHE A 92 9.93 -13.66 12.93
C PHE A 92 9.58 -14.40 14.24
N PHE A 93 8.29 -14.65 14.49
CA PHE A 93 7.83 -15.35 15.69
C PHE A 93 8.32 -16.81 15.73
N LEU A 94 8.33 -17.50 14.58
CA LEU A 94 8.82 -18.86 14.47
C LEU A 94 10.33 -18.95 14.70
N ILE A 95 11.12 -18.03 14.12
CA ILE A 95 12.57 -17.96 14.36
C ILE A 95 12.85 -17.71 15.84
N LYS A 96 12.15 -16.75 16.46
CA LYS A 96 12.33 -16.43 17.88
C LYS A 96 11.95 -17.59 18.80
N ARG A 97 10.86 -18.30 18.50
CA ARG A 97 10.45 -19.50 19.24
C ARG A 97 11.52 -20.61 19.17
N ASN A 98 12.13 -20.81 18.01
CA ASN A 98 13.14 -21.86 17.84
C ASN A 98 14.45 -21.51 18.57
N SER A 99 14.86 -20.24 18.59
CA SER A 99 16.04 -19.78 19.35
C SER A 99 15.86 -19.80 20.87
N SER A 100 14.65 -19.92 21.41
CA SER A 100 14.40 -20.03 22.85
C SER A 100 14.28 -21.48 23.35
N ILE A 101 14.35 -22.46 22.45
CA ILE A 101 14.32 -23.91 22.78
C ILE A 101 15.73 -24.53 22.70
N ILE A 102 16.73 -23.78 22.23
CA ILE A 102 18.16 -24.13 22.20
C ILE A 102 18.88 -23.29 23.26
#